data_AF-A0AA48I0Q2-F1
#
_entry.id   AF-A0AA48I0Q2-F1
#
_cell.length_a   1.000
_cell.length_b   1.000
_cell.length_c   1.000
_cell.angle_alpha   90.00
_cell.angle_beta   90.00
_cell.angle_gamma   90.00
#
_symmetry.space_group_name_H-M   'P 1'
#
loop_
_entity.id
_entity.type
_entity.pdbx_description
1 polymer ?
#
loop_
_entity_poly.entity_id
_entity_poly.type
_entity_poly.pdbx_seq_one_letter_code
_entity_poly.pdbx_strand_id
1 'polypeptide(L)'
;MSRRTREPKLDALLPPILALIEQDPPNAYSAHQKALTTTARLVQSGHGPLAIEILSAAARELLKRREAASGSELGVRMIEIMVEVGVDVSDASRATVTQLLALTPPAGPWRKKLADAAVKWSAQTCPAGDPSLNQYLGELNYKDRLFEPAEQYLLNAGKRDSATLLADMLFEWGNSGHEDPGAYAARGVLPFLAISPPNVLAATSFLQRYLSLLAAPSSPQKDSFIGTVEGVQLTTWPAVNFLQLAVLTVQRAPAPGTSAVQARGMDGGVARDWQQLVARYRRLAGSTGLLAQKEVVEAIDAISTGVFLIPPPRGGNDMLQNLMGSLFGGGMGGMGTR
;
A
#
# COMPACT_ATOMS: atom_id res chain seq x y z
N MET A 1 28.64 48.97 6.39
CA MET A 1 27.81 48.49 7.52
C MET A 1 26.98 47.31 7.05
N SER A 2 27.42 46.08 7.31
CA SER A 2 26.61 44.90 6.98
C SER A 2 25.41 44.88 7.92
N ARG A 3 24.19 45.10 7.38
CA ARG A 3 22.94 44.86 8.13
C ARG A 3 23.00 43.39 8.55
N ARG A 4 23.22 43.12 9.84
CA ARG A 4 23.01 41.78 10.40
C ARG A 4 21.54 41.44 10.19
N THR A 5 21.25 40.71 9.12
CA THR A 5 19.94 40.12 8.90
C THR A 5 19.69 39.19 10.08
N ARG A 6 18.70 39.54 10.90
CA ARG A 6 18.33 38.75 12.08
C ARG A 6 17.84 37.39 11.57
N GLU A 7 18.38 36.32 12.11
CA GLU A 7 17.99 34.96 11.72
C GLU A 7 16.48 34.78 11.91
N PRO A 8 15.74 34.24 10.93
CA PRO A 8 14.30 34.04 11.04
C PRO A 8 14.01 33.02 12.14
N LYS A 9 12.98 33.28 12.95
CA LYS A 9 12.57 32.42 14.07
C LYS A 9 11.10 32.07 13.97
N LEU A 10 10.76 30.85 14.37
CA LEU A 10 9.38 30.34 14.39
C LEU A 10 8.45 31.26 15.18
N ASP A 11 8.84 31.64 16.39
CA ASP A 11 8.05 32.47 17.31
C ASP A 11 7.69 33.84 16.74
N ALA A 12 8.42 34.32 15.74
CA ALA A 12 8.11 35.59 15.08
C ALA A 12 7.23 35.39 13.84
N LEU A 13 7.38 34.27 13.13
CA LEU A 13 6.79 34.05 11.81
C LEU A 13 5.47 33.27 11.85
N LEU A 14 5.31 32.35 12.79
CA LEU A 14 4.13 31.49 12.90
C LEU A 14 2.92 32.21 13.54
N PRO A 15 3.03 32.97 14.66
CA PRO A 15 1.86 33.58 15.30
C PRO A 15 1.03 34.48 14.37
N PRO A 16 1.61 35.30 13.48
CA PRO A 16 0.83 36.10 12.54
C PRO A 16 0.05 35.29 11.48
N ILE A 17 0.38 34.02 11.28
CA ILE A 17 -0.38 33.07 10.43
C ILE A 17 -1.49 32.45 11.27
N LEU A 18 -1.18 31.95 12.47
CA LEU A 18 -2.15 31.34 13.38
C LEU A 18 -3.26 32.32 13.77
N ALA A 19 -2.94 33.58 14.01
CA ALA A 19 -3.92 34.61 14.32
C ALA A 19 -4.99 34.80 13.22
N LEU A 20 -4.69 34.47 11.95
CA LEU A 20 -5.69 34.51 10.86
C LEU A 20 -6.60 33.28 10.88
N ILE A 21 -6.08 32.13 11.33
CA ILE A 21 -6.84 30.87 11.49
C ILE A 21 -7.73 30.93 12.74
N GLU A 22 -7.27 31.62 13.78
CA GLU A 22 -7.95 31.70 15.08
C GLU A 22 -9.18 32.60 15.09
N GLN A 23 -9.31 33.50 14.10
CA GLN A 23 -10.46 34.38 13.90
C GLN A 23 -11.79 33.60 13.81
N ASP A 24 -12.88 34.30 14.13
CA ASP A 24 -14.24 33.78 13.98
C ASP A 24 -15.08 34.74 13.11
N PRO A 25 -15.39 34.37 11.84
CA PRO A 25 -14.99 33.13 11.16
C PRO A 25 -13.49 33.12 10.78
N PRO A 26 -12.88 31.92 10.58
CA PRO A 26 -11.48 31.80 10.18
C PRO A 26 -11.18 32.50 8.84
N ASN A 27 -10.11 33.29 8.77
CA ASN A 27 -9.63 33.85 7.52
C ASN A 27 -8.65 32.89 6.84
N ALA A 28 -9.16 31.72 6.48
CA ALA A 28 -8.37 30.58 5.99
C ALA A 28 -7.57 30.91 4.72
N TYR A 29 -8.16 31.64 3.78
CA TYR A 29 -7.49 32.05 2.55
C TYR A 29 -6.27 32.95 2.83
N SER A 30 -6.40 33.96 3.69
CA SER A 30 -5.29 34.85 3.99
C SER A 30 -4.20 34.13 4.78
N ALA A 31 -4.58 33.24 5.71
CA ALA A 31 -3.64 32.40 6.44
C ALA A 31 -2.82 31.52 5.48
N HIS A 32 -3.50 30.85 4.55
CA HIS A 32 -2.90 30.04 3.51
C HIS A 32 -1.88 30.83 2.69
N GLN A 33 -2.30 31.95 2.08
CA GLN A 33 -1.42 32.76 1.23
C GLN A 33 -0.21 33.31 2.00
N LYS A 34 -0.43 33.71 3.25
CA LYS A 34 0.65 34.17 4.13
C LYS A 34 1.64 33.06 4.48
N ALA A 35 1.16 31.84 4.71
CA ALA A 35 2.03 30.68 4.93
C ALA A 35 2.89 30.42 3.69
N LEU A 36 2.30 30.30 2.50
CA LEU A 36 3.02 30.06 1.24
C LEU A 36 4.08 31.12 0.94
N THR A 37 3.72 32.41 1.08
CA THR A 37 4.64 33.51 0.77
C THR A 37 5.79 33.61 1.78
N THR A 38 5.50 33.38 3.07
CA THR A 38 6.53 33.33 4.12
C THR A 38 7.50 32.17 3.86
N THR A 39 6.99 30.97 3.59
CA THR A 39 7.81 29.77 3.47
C THR A 39 8.61 29.74 2.17
N ALA A 40 8.07 30.27 1.08
CA ALA A 40 8.82 30.45 -0.17
C ALA A 40 10.07 31.31 0.01
N ARG A 41 9.98 32.41 0.78
CA ARG A 41 11.14 33.26 1.10
C ARG A 41 12.15 32.54 1.99
N LEU A 42 11.68 31.73 2.95
CA LEU A 42 12.55 30.92 3.81
C LEU A 42 13.34 29.88 3.01
N VAL A 43 12.69 29.18 2.08
CA VAL A 43 13.38 28.22 1.20
C VAL A 43 14.44 28.92 0.35
N GLN A 44 14.10 30.06 -0.26
CA GLN A 44 15.06 30.85 -1.05
C GLN A 44 16.26 31.35 -0.24
N SER A 45 16.11 31.52 1.07
CA SER A 45 17.18 31.96 1.98
C SER A 45 17.88 30.82 2.72
N GLY A 46 17.62 29.55 2.34
CA GLY A 46 18.28 28.38 2.92
C GLY A 46 17.68 27.90 4.25
N HIS A 47 16.55 28.45 4.68
CA HIS A 47 15.86 28.09 5.93
C HIS A 47 14.73 27.06 5.72
N GLY A 48 15.02 26.01 4.94
CA GLY A 48 14.08 24.93 4.62
C GLY A 48 13.42 24.24 5.82
N PRO A 49 14.17 23.82 6.86
CA PRO A 49 13.60 23.19 8.05
C PRO A 49 12.55 24.06 8.76
N LEU A 50 12.80 25.37 8.86
CA LEU A 50 11.85 26.31 9.44
C LEU A 50 10.59 26.48 8.57
N ALA A 51 10.75 26.44 7.24
CA ALA A 51 9.63 26.47 6.31
C ALA A 51 8.71 25.24 6.47
N ILE A 52 9.30 24.05 6.64
CA ILE A 52 8.57 22.79 6.91
C ILE A 52 7.80 22.90 8.22
N GLU A 53 8.42 23.39 9.29
CA GLU A 53 7.78 23.55 10.60
C GLU A 53 6.58 24.50 10.56
N ILE A 54 6.73 25.66 9.88
CA ILE A 54 5.64 26.62 9.70
C ILE A 54 4.48 26.01 8.90
N LEU A 55 4.77 25.33 7.79
CA LEU A 55 3.72 24.71 6.98
C LEU A 55 3.01 23.57 7.72
N SER A 56 3.76 22.74 8.45
CA SER A 56 3.18 21.67 9.27
C SER A 56 2.21 22.24 10.30
N ALA A 57 2.64 23.27 11.05
CA ALA A 57 1.80 23.91 12.07
C ALA A 57 0.57 24.58 11.46
N ALA A 58 0.72 25.36 10.40
CA ALA A 58 -0.39 26.05 9.74
C ALA A 58 -1.39 25.07 9.11
N ALA A 59 -0.90 24.02 8.42
CA ALA A 59 -1.73 22.98 7.83
C ALA A 59 -2.56 22.26 8.91
N ARG A 60 -1.92 21.90 10.03
CA ARG A 60 -2.57 21.24 11.16
C ARG A 60 -3.72 22.07 11.73
N GLU A 61 -3.51 23.37 11.98
CA GLU A 61 -4.56 24.22 12.54
C GLU A 61 -5.70 24.49 11.56
N LEU A 62 -5.42 24.61 10.26
CA LEU A 62 -6.46 24.69 9.23
C LEU A 62 -7.30 23.40 9.18
N LEU A 63 -6.66 22.23 9.20
CA LEU A 63 -7.37 20.95 9.19
C LEU A 63 -8.27 20.78 10.43
N LYS A 64 -7.80 21.19 11.62
CA LYS A 64 -8.62 21.20 12.84
C LYS A 64 -9.85 22.13 12.74
N ARG A 65 -9.73 23.25 12.01
CA ARG A 65 -10.84 24.16 11.72
C ARG A 65 -11.74 23.70 10.57
N ARG A 66 -11.55 22.47 10.06
CA ARG A 66 -12.27 21.89 8.91
C ARG A 66 -12.01 22.60 7.57
N GLU A 67 -10.94 23.38 7.49
CA GLU A 67 -10.47 24.01 6.25
C GLU A 67 -9.62 23.03 5.43
N ALA A 68 -10.25 21.92 5.02
CA ALA A 68 -9.56 20.77 4.44
C ALA A 68 -8.79 21.09 3.15
N ALA A 69 -9.36 21.93 2.28
CA ALA A 69 -8.71 22.32 1.02
C ALA A 69 -7.38 23.04 1.28
N SER A 70 -7.40 24.08 2.11
CA SER A 70 -6.20 24.85 2.44
C SER A 70 -5.21 24.04 3.26
N GLY A 71 -5.68 23.30 4.27
CA GLY A 71 -4.82 22.49 5.12
C GLY A 71 -4.07 21.39 4.35
N SER A 72 -4.77 20.66 3.47
CA SER A 72 -4.14 19.64 2.64
C SER A 72 -3.20 20.21 1.58
N GLU A 73 -3.49 21.39 1.01
CA GLU A 73 -2.59 22.05 0.07
C GLU A 73 -1.29 22.54 0.73
N LEU A 74 -1.37 23.13 1.93
CA LEU A 74 -0.17 23.45 2.71
C LEU A 74 0.61 22.19 3.10
N GLY A 75 -0.08 21.08 3.41
CA GLY A 75 0.55 19.79 3.66
C GLY A 75 1.28 19.22 2.45
N VAL A 76 0.70 19.34 1.25
CA VAL A 76 1.38 18.96 -0.01
C VAL A 76 2.60 19.85 -0.24
N ARG A 77 2.47 21.17 -0.09
CA ARG A 77 3.61 22.10 -0.22
C ARG A 77 4.72 21.80 0.78
N MET A 78 4.38 21.39 2.01
CA MET A 78 5.35 20.95 3.00
C MET A 78 6.16 19.76 2.49
N ILE A 79 5.50 18.74 1.92
CA ILE A 79 6.16 17.55 1.36
C ILE A 79 7.01 17.92 0.13
N GLU A 80 6.56 18.83 -0.73
CA GLU A 80 7.38 19.33 -1.84
C GLU A 80 8.67 19.97 -1.33
N ILE A 81 8.60 20.80 -0.28
CA ILE A 81 9.80 21.40 0.31
C ILE A 81 10.69 20.34 0.97
N MET A 82 10.10 19.32 1.62
CA MET A 82 10.87 18.17 2.14
C MET A 82 11.69 17.49 1.04
N VAL A 83 11.13 17.36 -0.18
CA VAL A 83 11.87 16.87 -1.35
C VAL A 83 12.94 17.87 -1.78
N GLU A 84 12.59 19.15 -1.94
CA GLU A 84 13.51 20.23 -2.38
C GLU A 84 14.77 20.33 -1.50
N VAL A 85 14.64 20.08 -0.19
CA VAL A 85 15.74 20.21 0.78
C VAL A 85 16.35 18.87 1.20
N GLY A 86 15.92 17.76 0.58
CA GLY A 86 16.51 16.43 0.81
C GLY A 86 16.22 15.83 2.18
N VAL A 87 14.99 15.96 2.68
CA VAL A 87 14.58 15.30 3.94
C VAL A 87 14.36 13.81 3.71
N ASP A 88 15.18 13.00 4.40
CA ASP A 88 15.05 11.55 4.41
C ASP A 88 13.76 11.07 5.09
N VAL A 89 13.32 9.89 4.69
CA VAL A 89 12.24 9.17 5.36
C VAL A 89 12.76 8.61 6.68
N SER A 90 12.30 9.16 7.78
CA SER A 90 12.63 8.76 9.16
C SER A 90 11.35 8.70 9.99
N ASP A 91 11.41 8.15 11.19
CA ASP A 91 10.24 8.13 12.09
C ASP A 91 9.74 9.55 12.41
N ALA A 92 10.65 10.52 12.54
CA ALA A 92 10.30 11.92 12.81
C ALA A 92 9.61 12.59 11.61
N SER A 93 10.20 12.48 10.41
CA SER A 93 9.59 13.07 9.20
C SER A 93 8.28 12.39 8.82
N ARG A 94 8.18 11.06 9.04
CA ARG A 94 6.93 10.31 8.89
C ARG A 94 5.86 10.74 9.89
N ALA A 95 6.22 11.00 11.14
CA ALA A 95 5.28 11.48 12.17
C ALA A 95 4.65 12.82 11.76
N THR A 96 5.45 13.75 11.23
CA THR A 96 4.95 15.04 10.73
C THR A 96 3.88 14.87 9.64
N VAL A 97 4.12 13.98 8.67
CA VAL A 97 3.19 13.72 7.57
C VAL A 97 1.92 12.98 8.05
N THR A 98 2.09 11.96 8.88
CA THR A 98 0.96 11.15 9.40
C THR A 98 0.04 11.95 10.32
N GLN A 99 0.57 12.93 11.08
CA GLN A 99 -0.25 13.87 11.84
C GLN A 99 -1.20 14.68 10.96
N LEU A 100 -0.75 15.14 9.79
CA LEU A 100 -1.61 15.85 8.85
C LEU A 100 -2.65 14.91 8.24
N LEU A 101 -2.23 13.72 7.80
CA LEU A 101 -3.13 12.69 7.26
C LEU A 101 -4.24 12.32 8.26
N ALA A 102 -3.92 12.21 9.56
CA ALA A 102 -4.88 11.92 10.63
C ALA A 102 -6.05 12.93 10.69
N LEU A 103 -5.79 14.18 10.31
CA LEU A 103 -6.74 15.28 10.38
C LEU A 103 -7.48 15.51 9.05
N THR A 104 -7.09 14.80 7.99
CA THR A 104 -7.81 14.89 6.71
C THR A 104 -9.16 14.15 6.79
N PRO A 105 -10.25 14.77 6.31
CA PRO A 105 -11.53 14.10 6.28
C PRO A 105 -11.50 12.90 5.31
N PRO A 106 -12.28 11.83 5.58
CA PRO A 106 -12.41 10.69 4.67
C PRO A 106 -13.13 11.04 3.38
N ALA A 107 -14.03 12.01 3.44
CA ALA A 107 -14.77 12.49 2.28
C ALA A 107 -13.97 13.55 1.49
N GLY A 108 -14.01 13.42 0.17
CA GLY A 108 -13.40 14.36 -0.76
C GLY A 108 -11.96 14.00 -1.17
N PRO A 109 -11.34 14.82 -2.02
CA PRO A 109 -10.04 14.50 -2.64
C PRO A 109 -8.84 14.76 -1.72
N TRP A 110 -9.06 15.39 -0.56
CA TRP A 110 -8.02 16.02 0.26
C TRP A 110 -7.02 15.01 0.86
N ARG A 111 -7.54 13.92 1.45
CA ARG A 111 -6.71 12.84 1.98
C ARG A 111 -5.89 12.17 0.89
N LYS A 112 -6.54 11.80 -0.23
CA LYS A 112 -5.88 11.17 -1.38
C LYS A 112 -4.75 12.05 -1.91
N LYS A 113 -5.02 13.35 -2.12
CA LYS A 113 -4.02 14.31 -2.60
C LYS A 113 -2.77 14.36 -1.70
N LEU A 114 -2.96 14.41 -0.38
CA LEU A 114 -1.86 14.44 0.58
C LEU A 114 -1.14 13.08 0.67
N ALA A 115 -1.89 11.97 0.62
CA ALA A 115 -1.36 10.61 0.65
C ALA A 115 -0.51 10.31 -0.59
N ASP A 116 -0.97 10.69 -1.78
CA ASP A 116 -0.24 10.51 -3.04
C ASP A 116 1.10 11.27 -3.02
N ALA A 117 1.10 12.50 -2.51
CA ALA A 117 2.33 13.28 -2.32
C ALA A 117 3.28 12.60 -1.31
N ALA A 118 2.75 12.11 -0.19
CA ALA A 118 3.52 11.45 0.85
C ALA A 118 4.15 10.12 0.38
N VAL A 119 3.37 9.28 -0.30
CA VAL A 119 3.84 8.01 -0.87
C VAL A 119 4.92 8.29 -1.91
N LYS A 120 4.68 9.25 -2.83
CA LYS A 120 5.67 9.66 -3.84
C LYS A 120 6.97 10.18 -3.24
N TRP A 121 6.91 11.02 -2.19
CA TRP A 121 8.10 11.45 -1.47
C TRP A 121 8.84 10.27 -0.85
N SER A 122 8.11 9.36 -0.19
CA SER A 122 8.73 8.20 0.45
C SER A 122 9.29 7.16 -0.52
N ALA A 123 8.85 7.19 -1.78
CA ALA A 123 9.26 6.26 -2.82
C ALA A 123 10.75 6.34 -3.20
N GLN A 124 11.45 7.39 -2.76
CA GLN A 124 12.89 7.57 -2.95
C GLN A 124 13.72 6.43 -2.33
N THR A 125 13.22 5.81 -1.26
CA THR A 125 13.93 4.73 -0.54
C THR A 125 13.36 3.34 -0.84
N CYS A 126 12.03 3.26 -1.06
CA CYS A 126 11.30 2.03 -1.32
C CYS A 126 10.37 2.28 -2.52
N PRO A 127 10.46 1.55 -3.65
CA PRO A 127 9.67 1.87 -4.85
C PRO A 127 8.15 1.96 -4.64
N ALA A 128 7.59 1.19 -3.69
CA ALA A 128 6.16 1.21 -3.33
C ALA A 128 5.79 2.28 -2.28
N GLY A 129 6.73 3.12 -1.86
CA GLY A 129 6.63 4.01 -0.71
C GLY A 129 7.05 3.36 0.61
N ASP A 130 7.15 4.17 1.67
CA ASP A 130 7.54 3.73 3.01
C ASP A 130 6.53 2.71 3.58
N PRO A 131 6.98 1.51 4.02
CA PRO A 131 6.10 0.48 4.55
C PRO A 131 5.23 0.92 5.75
N SER A 132 5.75 1.78 6.62
CA SER A 132 5.01 2.25 7.80
C SER A 132 3.96 3.29 7.44
N LEU A 133 4.26 4.17 6.49
CA LEU A 133 3.32 5.13 5.93
C LEU A 133 2.16 4.42 5.21
N ASN A 134 2.49 3.43 4.36
CA ASN A 134 1.49 2.60 3.70
C ASN A 134 0.60 1.86 4.72
N GLN A 135 1.18 1.25 5.76
CA GLN A 135 0.39 0.60 6.81
C GLN A 135 -0.58 1.59 7.48
N TYR A 136 -0.10 2.79 7.85
CA TYR A 136 -0.94 3.82 8.46
C TYR A 136 -2.10 4.28 7.55
N LEU A 137 -1.84 4.46 6.25
CA LEU A 137 -2.88 4.80 5.28
C LEU A 137 -3.89 3.67 5.12
N GLY A 138 -3.44 2.42 5.15
CA GLY A 138 -4.31 1.24 5.16
C GLY A 138 -5.23 1.22 6.39
N GLU A 139 -4.65 1.40 7.58
CA GLU A 139 -5.40 1.49 8.85
C GLU A 139 -6.43 2.63 8.85
N LEU A 140 -6.05 3.80 8.33
CA LEU A 140 -6.92 4.97 8.27
C LEU A 140 -8.12 4.73 7.34
N ASN A 141 -7.90 4.20 6.14
CA ASN A 141 -8.97 3.90 5.20
C ASN A 141 -9.86 2.75 5.70
N TYR A 142 -9.28 1.73 6.35
CA TYR A 142 -10.06 0.64 6.92
C TYR A 142 -10.99 1.12 8.04
N LYS A 143 -10.51 1.99 8.95
CA LYS A 143 -11.36 2.60 9.99
C LYS A 143 -12.57 3.35 9.42
N ASP A 144 -12.40 3.94 8.24
CA ASP A 144 -13.47 4.65 7.52
C ASP A 144 -14.30 3.74 6.60
N ARG A 145 -14.09 2.41 6.66
CA ARG A 145 -14.73 1.38 5.81
C ARG A 145 -14.51 1.58 4.29
N LEU A 146 -13.38 2.18 3.93
CA LEU A 146 -12.94 2.33 2.56
C LEU A 146 -12.01 1.16 2.20
N PHE A 147 -12.59 -0.01 1.93
CA PHE A 147 -11.82 -1.24 1.76
C PHE A 147 -10.92 -1.27 0.52
N GLU A 148 -11.39 -0.76 -0.62
CA GLU A 148 -10.60 -0.69 -1.87
C GLU A 148 -9.27 0.06 -1.70
N PRO A 149 -9.25 1.33 -1.23
CA PRO A 149 -7.97 2.02 -1.03
C PRO A 149 -7.16 1.42 0.13
N ALA A 150 -7.82 0.90 1.17
CA ALA A 150 -7.12 0.26 2.28
C ALA A 150 -6.34 -0.98 1.83
N GLU A 151 -6.93 -1.82 0.98
CA GLU A 151 -6.27 -3.01 0.41
C GLU A 151 -4.96 -2.65 -0.28
N GLN A 152 -4.98 -1.66 -1.17
CA GLN A 152 -3.78 -1.25 -1.92
C GLN A 152 -2.66 -0.81 -0.98
N TYR A 153 -2.98 -0.01 0.04
CA TYR A 153 -1.98 0.46 1.00
C TYR A 153 -1.45 -0.68 1.89
N LEU A 154 -2.30 -1.61 2.34
CA LEU A 154 -1.86 -2.75 3.16
C LEU A 154 -1.00 -3.75 2.39
N LEU A 155 -1.30 -3.95 1.10
CA LEU A 155 -0.47 -4.74 0.18
C LEU A 155 0.91 -4.07 -0.02
N ASN A 156 0.93 -2.75 -0.28
CA ASN A 156 2.16 -1.99 -0.48
C ASN A 156 3.02 -1.91 0.79
N ALA A 157 2.40 -1.97 1.97
CA ALA A 157 3.13 -2.01 3.23
C ALA A 157 3.96 -3.29 3.38
N GLY A 158 3.44 -4.44 2.93
CA GLY A 158 4.18 -5.70 2.90
C GLY A 158 4.70 -6.22 4.24
N LYS A 159 4.21 -5.70 5.38
CA LYS A 159 4.61 -6.14 6.71
C LYS A 159 3.76 -7.31 7.19
N ARG A 160 4.28 -8.05 8.18
CA ARG A 160 3.51 -9.09 8.90
C ARG A 160 2.21 -8.53 9.47
N ASP A 161 2.29 -7.41 10.17
CA ASP A 161 1.14 -6.82 10.86
C ASP A 161 0.13 -6.25 9.86
N SER A 162 0.60 -5.61 8.78
CA SER A 162 -0.28 -5.12 7.71
C SER A 162 -0.98 -6.24 6.96
N ALA A 163 -0.31 -7.39 6.76
CA ALA A 163 -0.91 -8.58 6.16
C ALA A 163 -1.96 -9.23 7.08
N THR A 164 -1.74 -9.20 8.39
CA THR A 164 -2.73 -9.66 9.38
C THR A 164 -3.96 -8.77 9.37
N LEU A 165 -3.75 -7.45 9.35
CA LEU A 165 -4.84 -6.47 9.23
C LEU A 165 -5.59 -6.59 7.90
N LEU A 166 -4.88 -6.88 6.81
CA LEU A 166 -5.49 -7.15 5.51
C LEU A 166 -6.42 -8.37 5.58
N ALA A 167 -6.05 -9.43 6.31
CA ALA A 167 -6.91 -10.58 6.52
C ALA A 167 -8.18 -10.24 7.30
N ASP A 168 -8.06 -9.44 8.37
CA ASP A 168 -9.23 -8.94 9.11
C ASP A 168 -10.17 -8.13 8.20
N MET A 169 -9.61 -7.20 7.44
CA MET A 169 -10.35 -6.35 6.53
C MET A 169 -11.03 -7.14 5.40
N LEU A 170 -10.33 -8.06 4.74
CA LEU A 170 -10.90 -8.86 3.65
C LEU A 170 -11.94 -9.87 4.16
N PHE A 171 -11.81 -10.35 5.40
CA PHE A 171 -12.85 -11.15 6.04
C PHE A 171 -14.11 -10.34 6.30
N GLU A 172 -13.97 -9.10 6.82
CA GLU A 172 -15.09 -8.18 6.99
C GLU A 172 -15.73 -7.81 5.65
N TRP A 173 -14.93 -7.51 4.62
CA TRP A 173 -15.41 -7.15 3.29
C TRP A 173 -16.20 -8.31 2.64
N GLY A 174 -15.75 -9.56 2.81
CA GLY A 174 -16.48 -10.76 2.40
C GLY A 174 -17.66 -11.12 3.31
N ASN A 175 -18.29 -10.11 3.91
CA ASN A 175 -19.43 -10.21 4.82
C ASN A 175 -19.17 -11.23 5.94
N SER A 176 -18.02 -11.15 6.60
CA SER A 176 -17.61 -12.02 7.73
C SER A 176 -17.70 -13.53 7.42
N GLY A 177 -17.35 -13.89 6.18
CA GLY A 177 -17.36 -15.27 5.70
C GLY A 177 -18.69 -15.73 5.09
N HIS A 178 -19.67 -14.86 4.90
CA HIS A 178 -20.89 -15.24 4.17
C HIS A 178 -20.68 -15.40 2.66
N GLU A 179 -19.66 -14.74 2.09
CA GLU A 179 -19.27 -14.91 0.69
C GLU A 179 -18.24 -16.03 0.49
N ASP A 180 -17.94 -16.38 -0.77
CA ASP A 180 -16.89 -17.37 -1.08
C ASP A 180 -15.52 -16.87 -0.60
N PRO A 181 -14.88 -17.54 0.37
CA PRO A 181 -13.60 -17.10 0.91
C PRO A 181 -12.45 -17.19 -0.09
N GLY A 182 -12.60 -17.97 -1.17
CA GLY A 182 -11.56 -18.16 -2.17
C GLY A 182 -11.12 -16.85 -2.83
N ALA A 183 -12.08 -16.00 -3.20
CA ALA A 183 -11.79 -14.74 -3.90
C ALA A 183 -11.00 -13.77 -3.01
N TYR A 184 -11.44 -13.58 -1.76
CA TYR A 184 -10.78 -12.73 -0.79
C TYR A 184 -9.42 -13.27 -0.35
N ALA A 185 -9.30 -14.60 -0.20
CA ALA A 185 -8.00 -15.23 0.06
C ALA A 185 -7.01 -14.97 -1.09
N ALA A 186 -7.46 -15.04 -2.35
CA ALA A 186 -6.58 -14.80 -3.50
C ALA A 186 -6.06 -13.35 -3.53
N ARG A 187 -6.92 -12.38 -3.21
CA ARG A 187 -6.56 -10.95 -3.12
C ARG A 187 -5.47 -10.67 -2.08
N GLY A 188 -5.48 -11.37 -0.95
CA GLY A 188 -4.47 -11.22 0.10
C GLY A 188 -3.23 -12.09 -0.04
N VAL A 189 -3.17 -13.01 -1.01
CA VAL A 189 -2.04 -13.95 -1.19
C VAL A 189 -1.30 -13.70 -2.49
N LEU A 190 -2.01 -13.70 -3.63
CA LEU A 190 -1.37 -13.67 -4.94
C LEU A 190 -0.49 -12.43 -5.16
N PRO A 191 -0.89 -11.21 -4.75
CA PRO A 191 -0.03 -10.04 -4.89
C PRO A 191 1.31 -10.17 -4.14
N PHE A 192 1.30 -10.73 -2.92
CA PHE A 192 2.54 -10.96 -2.17
C PHE A 192 3.45 -12.01 -2.81
N LEU A 193 2.88 -12.98 -3.53
CA LEU A 193 3.66 -13.98 -4.25
C LEU A 193 4.16 -13.48 -5.62
N ALA A 194 3.43 -12.55 -6.25
CA ALA A 194 3.73 -12.04 -7.58
C ALA A 194 4.84 -10.98 -7.62
N ILE A 195 5.16 -10.36 -6.48
CA ILE A 195 6.30 -9.43 -6.39
C ILE A 195 7.65 -10.18 -6.42
N SER A 196 8.72 -9.49 -6.83
CA SER A 196 10.06 -10.04 -6.92
C SER A 196 11.04 -9.27 -6.03
N PRO A 197 11.64 -9.90 -5.00
CA PRO A 197 11.38 -11.28 -4.54
C PRO A 197 9.99 -11.44 -3.88
N PRO A 198 9.42 -12.66 -3.86
CA PRO A 198 8.13 -12.92 -3.21
C PRO A 198 8.15 -12.61 -1.71
N ASN A 199 7.09 -11.99 -1.22
CA ASN A 199 6.91 -11.73 0.20
C ASN A 199 6.14 -12.88 0.88
N VAL A 200 6.85 -13.98 1.06
CA VAL A 200 6.33 -15.19 1.70
C VAL A 200 5.86 -14.92 3.13
N LEU A 201 6.55 -14.04 3.87
CA LEU A 201 6.19 -13.72 5.25
C LEU A 201 4.81 -13.08 5.33
N ALA A 202 4.54 -12.07 4.50
CA ALA A 202 3.23 -11.41 4.45
C ALA A 202 2.14 -12.39 3.98
N ALA A 203 2.38 -13.14 2.91
CA ALA A 203 1.42 -14.14 2.40
C ALA A 203 1.05 -15.20 3.46
N THR A 204 2.05 -15.71 4.19
CA THR A 204 1.84 -16.70 5.26
C THR A 204 1.07 -16.10 6.42
N SER A 205 1.42 -14.87 6.84
CA SER A 205 0.77 -14.19 7.96
C SER A 205 -0.71 -13.87 7.65
N PHE A 206 -0.97 -13.40 6.43
CA PHE A 206 -2.33 -13.22 5.92
C PHE A 206 -3.12 -14.54 5.96
N LEU A 207 -2.60 -15.63 5.37
CA LEU A 207 -3.32 -16.91 5.34
C LEU A 207 -3.61 -17.46 6.72
N GLN A 208 -2.63 -17.43 7.62
CA GLN A 208 -2.81 -17.92 8.99
C GLN A 208 -3.93 -17.16 9.71
N ARG A 209 -3.96 -15.82 9.58
CA ARG A 209 -5.02 -15.01 10.17
C ARG A 209 -6.37 -15.27 9.52
N TYR A 210 -6.42 -15.28 8.18
CA TYR A 210 -7.65 -15.45 7.42
C TYR A 210 -8.30 -16.82 7.68
N LEU A 211 -7.52 -17.89 7.69
CA LEU A 211 -7.99 -19.23 8.03
C LEU A 211 -8.48 -19.30 9.49
N SER A 212 -7.79 -18.64 10.42
CA SER A 212 -8.24 -18.57 11.82
C SER A 212 -9.59 -17.85 11.97
N LEU A 213 -9.88 -16.83 11.17
CA LEU A 213 -11.17 -16.14 11.15
C LEU A 213 -12.28 -17.04 10.58
N LEU A 214 -11.99 -17.77 9.50
CA LEU A 214 -12.93 -18.72 8.89
C LEU A 214 -13.21 -19.93 9.80
N ALA A 215 -12.22 -20.41 10.54
CA ALA A 215 -12.36 -21.53 11.48
C ALA A 215 -13.02 -21.11 12.81
N ALA A 216 -13.21 -19.80 13.05
CA ALA A 216 -13.78 -19.31 14.29
C ALA A 216 -15.21 -19.84 14.48
N PRO A 217 -15.64 -20.19 15.72
CA PRO A 217 -16.98 -20.71 15.97
C PRO A 217 -18.14 -19.80 15.51
N SER A 218 -17.87 -18.50 15.42
CA SER A 218 -18.79 -17.46 14.94
C SER A 218 -18.89 -17.38 13.42
N SER A 219 -17.95 -17.96 12.68
CA SER A 219 -17.98 -17.96 11.22
C SER A 219 -19.00 -18.99 10.71
N PRO A 220 -19.80 -18.64 9.68
CA PRO A 220 -20.64 -19.62 9.01
C PRO A 220 -19.84 -20.71 8.28
N GLN A 221 -18.52 -20.53 8.15
CA GLN A 221 -17.63 -21.38 7.37
C GLN A 221 -16.80 -22.37 8.20
N LYS A 222 -17.03 -22.45 9.52
CA LYS A 222 -16.25 -23.32 10.43
C LYS A 222 -16.30 -24.81 10.06
N ASP A 223 -17.43 -25.28 9.53
CA ASP A 223 -17.67 -26.70 9.22
C ASP A 223 -17.08 -27.09 7.85
N SER A 224 -16.51 -26.13 7.12
CA SER A 224 -15.83 -26.36 5.85
C SER A 224 -14.39 -26.84 6.00
N PHE A 225 -13.87 -26.91 7.23
CA PHE A 225 -12.55 -27.45 7.53
C PHE A 225 -12.63 -28.97 7.69
N ILE A 226 -11.94 -29.71 6.83
CA ILE A 226 -12.05 -31.18 6.73
C ILE A 226 -10.86 -31.94 7.33
N GLY A 227 -9.79 -31.23 7.72
CA GLY A 227 -8.63 -31.84 8.37
C GLY A 227 -7.37 -31.01 8.24
N THR A 228 -6.24 -31.55 8.70
CA THR A 228 -4.92 -30.93 8.54
C THR A 228 -3.93 -31.97 8.07
N VAL A 229 -3.15 -31.65 7.04
CA VAL A 229 -2.10 -32.53 6.48
C VAL A 229 -0.85 -31.70 6.28
N GLU A 230 0.26 -32.10 6.91
CA GLU A 230 1.57 -31.44 6.77
C GLU A 230 1.52 -29.91 6.98
N GLY A 231 0.69 -29.45 7.93
CA GLY A 231 0.52 -28.02 8.24
C GLY A 231 -0.44 -27.26 7.32
N VAL A 232 -1.02 -27.90 6.31
CA VAL A 232 -2.10 -27.35 5.47
C VAL A 232 -3.45 -27.67 6.10
N GLN A 233 -4.27 -26.66 6.33
CA GLN A 233 -5.65 -26.82 6.77
C GLN A 233 -6.51 -27.12 5.55
N LEU A 234 -6.93 -28.38 5.39
CA LEU A 234 -7.76 -28.80 4.27
C LEU A 234 -9.16 -28.23 4.45
N THR A 235 -9.66 -27.61 3.40
CA THR A 235 -11.00 -27.01 3.35
C THR A 235 -11.83 -27.58 2.21
N THR A 236 -13.15 -27.36 2.23
CA THR A 236 -14.02 -27.66 1.09
C THR A 236 -13.83 -26.72 -0.10
N TRP A 237 -13.07 -25.62 0.04
CA TRP A 237 -12.84 -24.65 -1.04
C TRP A 237 -11.53 -24.94 -1.78
N PRO A 238 -11.59 -25.33 -3.06
CA PRO A 238 -10.40 -25.61 -3.86
C PRO A 238 -9.42 -24.43 -3.92
N ALA A 239 -9.93 -23.20 -4.03
CA ALA A 239 -9.10 -22.00 -4.11
C ALA A 239 -8.27 -21.78 -2.84
N VAL A 240 -8.85 -21.94 -1.66
CA VAL A 240 -8.15 -21.77 -0.38
C VAL A 240 -7.07 -22.84 -0.20
N ASN A 241 -7.37 -24.08 -0.58
CA ASN A 241 -6.38 -25.18 -0.57
C ASN A 241 -5.22 -24.90 -1.55
N PHE A 242 -5.54 -24.42 -2.76
CA PHE A 242 -4.54 -24.02 -3.75
C PHE A 242 -3.62 -22.93 -3.20
N LEU A 243 -4.15 -21.88 -2.58
CA LEU A 243 -3.37 -20.75 -2.08
C LEU A 243 -2.41 -21.15 -0.95
N GLN A 244 -2.84 -22.02 -0.04
CA GLN A 244 -1.95 -22.59 0.99
C GLN A 244 -0.78 -23.35 0.35
N LEU A 245 -1.08 -24.24 -0.60
CA LEU A 245 -0.05 -25.01 -1.33
C LEU A 245 0.83 -24.12 -2.21
N ALA A 246 0.29 -23.04 -2.76
CA ALA A 246 1.03 -22.06 -3.54
C ALA A 246 2.11 -21.40 -2.70
N VAL A 247 1.77 -20.94 -1.48
CA VAL A 247 2.76 -20.38 -0.55
C VAL A 247 3.86 -21.40 -0.21
N LEU A 248 3.49 -22.64 0.10
CA LEU A 248 4.46 -23.72 0.37
C LEU A 248 5.34 -24.07 -0.84
N THR A 249 4.82 -23.93 -2.04
CA THR A 249 5.59 -24.17 -3.28
C THR A 249 6.55 -23.02 -3.55
N VAL A 250 6.12 -21.76 -3.33
CA VAL A 250 6.97 -20.57 -3.46
C VAL A 250 8.07 -20.55 -2.39
N GLN A 251 7.83 -21.07 -1.19
CA GLN A 251 8.88 -21.26 -0.17
C GLN A 251 10.04 -22.14 -0.65
N ARG A 252 9.78 -23.03 -1.60
CA ARG A 252 10.77 -23.94 -2.21
C ARG A 252 11.30 -23.39 -3.53
N ALA A 253 11.01 -22.12 -3.86
CA ALA A 253 11.46 -21.51 -5.10
C ALA A 253 13.00 -21.50 -5.22
N PRO A 254 13.53 -21.49 -6.45
CA PRO A 254 14.96 -21.37 -6.69
C PRO A 254 15.56 -20.16 -5.97
N ALA A 255 16.79 -20.30 -5.49
CA ALA A 255 17.49 -19.18 -4.85
C ALA A 255 17.67 -18.00 -5.83
N PRO A 256 17.62 -16.74 -5.36
CA PRO A 256 17.89 -15.59 -6.20
C PRO A 256 19.20 -15.72 -6.98
N GLY A 257 19.16 -15.45 -8.29
CA GLY A 257 20.31 -15.59 -9.20
C GLY A 257 20.50 -16.98 -9.81
N THR A 258 19.69 -17.98 -9.44
CA THR A 258 19.69 -19.30 -10.10
C THR A 258 19.25 -19.19 -11.55
N SER A 259 19.99 -19.78 -12.48
CA SER A 259 19.56 -19.81 -13.90
C SER A 259 18.37 -20.76 -14.10
N ALA A 260 17.54 -20.50 -15.12
CA ALA A 260 16.39 -21.34 -15.44
C ALA A 260 16.77 -22.82 -15.70
N VAL A 261 17.96 -23.06 -16.25
CA VAL A 261 18.48 -24.41 -16.50
C VAL A 261 18.82 -25.12 -15.18
N GLN A 262 19.49 -24.43 -14.25
CA GLN A 262 19.81 -24.98 -12.93
C GLN A 262 18.56 -25.21 -12.09
N ALA A 263 17.62 -24.27 -12.10
CA ALA A 263 16.35 -24.38 -11.37
C ALA A 263 15.50 -25.57 -11.83
N ARG A 264 15.53 -25.89 -13.13
CA ARG A 264 14.78 -27.00 -13.72
C ARG A 264 15.41 -28.37 -13.44
N GLY A 265 16.74 -28.46 -13.39
CA GLY A 265 17.43 -29.74 -13.28
C GLY A 265 17.01 -30.74 -14.37
N MET A 266 17.12 -32.04 -14.06
CA MET A 266 16.75 -33.13 -14.99
C MET A 266 15.28 -33.55 -14.89
N ASP A 267 14.63 -33.33 -13.75
CA ASP A 267 13.28 -33.79 -13.44
C ASP A 267 12.19 -32.71 -13.60
N GLY A 268 12.61 -31.47 -13.84
CA GLY A 268 11.75 -30.29 -13.94
C GLY A 268 11.76 -29.42 -12.67
N GLY A 269 12.27 -29.94 -11.55
CA GLY A 269 12.35 -29.25 -10.27
C GLY A 269 11.01 -28.71 -9.75
N VAL A 270 11.09 -27.73 -8.84
CA VAL A 270 9.90 -27.11 -8.20
C VAL A 270 9.01 -26.38 -9.22
N ALA A 271 9.55 -25.96 -10.36
CA ALA A 271 8.76 -25.39 -11.45
C ALA A 271 7.73 -26.40 -12.00
N ARG A 272 8.09 -27.68 -12.08
CA ARG A 272 7.16 -28.74 -12.49
C ARG A 272 6.07 -28.97 -11.44
N ASP A 273 6.41 -28.93 -10.15
CA ASP A 273 5.44 -29.04 -9.05
C ASP A 273 4.42 -27.90 -9.09
N TRP A 274 4.89 -26.68 -9.31
CA TRP A 274 4.04 -25.51 -9.51
C TRP A 274 3.08 -25.67 -10.69
N GLN A 275 3.58 -26.10 -11.86
CA GLN A 275 2.73 -26.34 -13.03
C GLN A 275 1.67 -27.42 -12.77
N GLN A 276 2.03 -28.50 -12.09
CA GLN A 276 1.08 -29.56 -11.71
C GLN A 276 0.03 -29.04 -10.73
N LEU A 277 0.42 -28.24 -9.74
CA LEU A 277 -0.48 -27.61 -8.78
C LEU A 277 -1.50 -26.72 -9.50
N VAL A 278 -1.03 -25.79 -10.33
CA VAL A 278 -1.89 -24.87 -11.11
C VAL A 278 -2.82 -25.67 -12.03
N ALA A 279 -2.31 -26.64 -12.78
CA ALA A 279 -3.11 -27.44 -13.70
C ALA A 279 -4.21 -28.25 -12.99
N ARG A 280 -3.88 -28.86 -11.84
CA ARG A 280 -4.84 -29.64 -11.05
C ARG A 280 -5.98 -28.76 -10.54
N TYR A 281 -5.64 -27.62 -9.94
CA TYR A 281 -6.65 -26.75 -9.34
C TYR A 281 -7.45 -25.94 -10.37
N ARG A 282 -6.88 -25.60 -11.54
CA ARG A 282 -7.66 -25.06 -12.67
C ARG A 282 -8.72 -26.05 -13.17
N ARG A 283 -8.35 -27.34 -13.31
CA ARG A 283 -9.30 -28.39 -13.69
C ARG A 283 -10.42 -28.56 -12.64
N LEU A 284 -10.06 -28.51 -11.36
CA LEU A 284 -11.02 -28.64 -10.26
C LEU A 284 -11.97 -27.44 -10.17
N ALA A 285 -11.47 -26.22 -10.41
CA ALA A 285 -12.28 -25.00 -10.38
C ALA A 285 -13.21 -24.85 -11.59
N GLY A 286 -12.92 -25.54 -12.70
CA GLY A 286 -13.67 -25.41 -13.95
C GLY A 286 -13.40 -24.09 -14.68
N SER A 287 -14.08 -23.89 -15.82
CA SER A 287 -13.87 -22.72 -16.69
C SER A 287 -14.41 -21.40 -16.14
N THR A 288 -15.29 -21.46 -15.15
CA THR A 288 -15.91 -20.28 -14.51
C THR A 288 -15.40 -20.04 -13.09
N GLY A 289 -14.54 -20.92 -12.57
CA GLY A 289 -13.99 -20.78 -11.22
C GLY A 289 -12.94 -19.69 -11.12
N LEU A 290 -12.61 -19.32 -9.87
CA LEU A 290 -11.67 -18.25 -9.55
C LEU A 290 -10.34 -18.33 -10.32
N LEU A 291 -9.78 -19.54 -10.46
CA LEU A 291 -8.49 -19.76 -11.13
C LEU A 291 -8.51 -19.59 -12.66
N ALA A 292 -9.71 -19.46 -13.25
CA ALA A 292 -9.92 -19.16 -14.65
C ALA A 292 -10.18 -17.67 -14.90
N GLN A 293 -10.38 -16.86 -13.85
CA GLN A 293 -10.54 -15.41 -13.97
C GLN A 293 -9.25 -14.78 -14.49
N LYS A 294 -9.40 -13.78 -15.36
CA LYS A 294 -8.28 -13.18 -16.10
C LYS A 294 -7.20 -12.64 -15.16
N GLU A 295 -7.60 -11.90 -14.13
CA GLU A 295 -6.73 -11.24 -13.18
C GLU A 295 -5.93 -12.26 -12.34
N VAL A 296 -6.58 -13.38 -11.98
CA VAL A 296 -5.95 -14.48 -11.25
C VAL A 296 -4.97 -15.25 -12.14
N VAL A 297 -5.32 -15.46 -13.41
CA VAL A 297 -4.43 -16.06 -14.41
C VAL A 297 -3.19 -15.20 -14.61
N GLU A 298 -3.35 -13.89 -14.77
CA GLU A 298 -2.25 -12.94 -14.91
C GLU A 298 -1.31 -12.97 -13.69
N ALA A 299 -1.86 -13.01 -12.47
CA ALA A 299 -1.06 -13.14 -11.25
C ALA A 299 -0.29 -14.47 -11.19
N ILE A 300 -0.94 -15.59 -11.55
CA ILE A 300 -0.31 -16.92 -11.60
C ILE A 300 0.80 -16.97 -12.65
N ASP A 301 0.61 -16.35 -13.81
CA ASP A 301 1.60 -16.31 -14.88
C ASP A 301 2.79 -15.41 -14.50
N ALA A 302 2.53 -14.30 -13.79
CA ALA A 302 3.56 -13.46 -13.20
C ALA A 302 4.41 -14.24 -12.17
N ILE A 303 3.77 -15.01 -11.28
CA ILE A 303 4.46 -15.90 -10.32
C ILE A 303 5.27 -16.97 -11.07
N SER A 304 4.68 -17.60 -12.08
CA SER A 304 5.33 -18.64 -12.89
C SER A 304 6.63 -18.13 -13.51
N THR A 305 6.60 -16.91 -14.04
CA THR A 305 7.74 -16.28 -14.70
C THR A 305 8.76 -15.75 -13.70
N GLY A 306 8.31 -14.95 -12.72
CA GLY A 306 9.18 -14.23 -11.78
C GLY A 306 9.79 -15.11 -10.70
N VAL A 307 9.07 -16.15 -10.26
CA VAL A 307 9.50 -17.02 -9.14
C VAL A 307 10.08 -18.33 -9.64
N PHE A 308 9.41 -18.98 -10.60
CA PHE A 308 9.78 -20.32 -11.06
C PHE A 308 10.54 -20.34 -12.39
N LEU A 309 10.82 -19.16 -12.98
CA LEU A 309 11.57 -19.01 -14.23
C LEU A 309 10.94 -19.80 -15.40
N ILE A 310 9.62 -19.96 -15.37
CA ILE A 310 8.85 -20.59 -16.43
C ILE A 310 8.61 -19.53 -17.52
N PRO A 311 9.02 -19.76 -18.77
CA PRO A 311 8.81 -18.78 -19.83
C PRO A 311 7.32 -18.46 -20.01
N PRO A 312 6.96 -17.18 -20.20
CA PRO A 312 5.58 -16.81 -20.43
C PRO A 312 5.08 -17.41 -21.76
N PRO A 313 3.78 -17.72 -21.88
CA PRO A 313 3.20 -18.08 -23.16
C PRO A 313 3.43 -16.95 -24.19
N ARG A 314 3.64 -17.32 -25.46
CA ARG A 314 3.98 -16.36 -26.54
C ARG A 314 2.93 -15.23 -26.58
N GLY A 315 3.35 -14.01 -26.26
CA GLY A 315 2.50 -12.80 -26.18
C GLY A 315 2.38 -12.14 -24.79
N GLY A 316 2.95 -12.72 -23.72
CA GLY A 316 2.76 -12.26 -22.33
C GLY A 316 3.68 -11.14 -21.79
N ASN A 317 4.61 -10.60 -22.58
CA ASN A 317 5.63 -9.66 -22.05
C ASN A 317 5.05 -8.30 -21.64
N ASP A 318 3.98 -7.84 -22.30
CA ASP A 318 3.30 -6.58 -21.96
C ASP A 318 2.46 -6.68 -20.67
N MET A 319 2.06 -7.89 -20.25
CA MET A 319 1.19 -8.09 -19.07
C MET A 319 1.94 -7.92 -17.76
N LEU A 320 3.19 -8.40 -17.68
CA LEU A 320 4.05 -8.26 -16.49
C LEU A 320 4.36 -6.78 -16.17
N GLN A 321 4.56 -5.96 -17.21
CA GLN A 321 4.77 -4.52 -17.04
C GLN A 321 3.51 -3.80 -16.55
N ASN A 322 2.32 -4.20 -17.04
CA ASN A 322 1.05 -3.62 -16.59
C ASN A 322 0.70 -4.01 -15.15
N LEU A 323 1.00 -5.23 -14.73
CA LEU A 323 0.73 -5.70 -13.36
C LEU A 323 1.70 -5.07 -12.36
N MET A 324 2.99 -4.94 -12.71
CA MET A 324 3.96 -4.17 -11.94
C MET A 324 3.61 -2.68 -11.92
N GLY A 325 3.13 -2.11 -13.04
CA GLY A 325 2.64 -0.74 -13.11
C GLY A 325 1.37 -0.51 -12.29
N SER A 326 0.49 -1.50 -12.17
CA SER A 326 -0.72 -1.42 -11.34
C SER A 326 -0.41 -1.60 -9.84
N LEU A 327 0.49 -2.52 -9.50
CA LEU A 327 0.94 -2.77 -8.12
C LEU A 327 1.87 -1.66 -7.57
N PHE A 328 2.70 -1.05 -8.41
CA PHE A 328 3.71 -0.06 -7.99
C PHE A 328 3.46 1.36 -8.52
N GLY A 329 2.52 1.57 -9.44
CA GLY A 329 2.41 2.79 -10.24
C GLY A 329 0.99 3.27 -10.49
N GLY A 330 0.15 3.33 -9.45
CA GLY A 330 -1.11 4.06 -9.50
C GLY A 330 -0.88 5.58 -9.46
N GLY A 331 -0.42 6.19 -10.57
CA GLY A 331 -0.15 7.63 -10.57
C GLY A 331 0.32 8.24 -11.88
N MET A 332 -0.41 8.10 -12.98
CA MET A 332 -0.26 9.00 -14.13
C MET A 332 -1.51 9.06 -15.02
N GLY A 333 -2.60 9.63 -14.48
CA GLY A 333 -3.71 10.14 -15.30
C GLY A 333 -3.37 11.53 -15.81
N GLY A 334 -2.49 11.60 -16.81
CA GLY A 334 -2.13 12.84 -17.49
C GLY A 334 -3.34 13.44 -18.20
N MET A 335 -3.74 14.62 -17.71
CA MET A 335 -4.66 15.57 -18.30
C MET A 335 -4.35 15.80 -19.79
N GLY A 336 -5.13 15.20 -20.68
CA GLY A 336 -5.14 15.51 -22.11
C GLY A 336 -6.18 16.58 -22.40
N THR A 337 -5.78 17.86 -22.28
CA THR A 337 -6.49 18.98 -22.92
C THR A 337 -5.67 19.48 -24.10
N ARG A 338 -6.00 18.98 -25.30
CA ARG A 338 -6.24 19.72 -26.55
C ARG A 338 -6.28 18.74 -27.71
#